data_AF-A0A499US42-F1
#
_entry.id   AF-A0A499US42-F1
#
_cell.length_a   1.000
_cell.length_b   1.000
_cell.length_c   1.000
_cell.angle_alpha   90.00
_cell.angle_beta   90.00
_cell.angle_gamma   90.00
#
_symmetry.space_group_name_H-M   'P 1'
#
loop_
_entity.id
_entity.type
_entity.pdbx_description
1 polymer ?
#
loop_
_entity_poly.entity_id
_entity_poly.type
_entity_poly.pdbx_seq_one_letter_code
_entity_poly.pdbx_strand_id
1 'polypeptide(L)'
;MQFFSRGGGELIGRGLPLCTQSETIAPYGGAIVTDYARYTAGTAMLETAERFTDHEGEPAVQQYLLLVGALRTLASGEHEPHLVLDAFLLRSLAVNGYAPSFNDCAKCGMPGPNRFFSVGAGGVICGECRVPGSVVPSAESLTLLGALLTGDWETADACELRHAREGSGLVAAYLHWHLERGLRSLRYVEK
;
A
#
# COMPACT_ATOMS: atom_id res chain seq x y z
N MET A 1 -3.35 -5.36 -23.77
CA MET A 1 -2.79 -6.70 -23.52
C MET A 1 -2.26 -6.68 -22.08
N GLN A 2 -2.97 -7.29 -21.13
CA GLN A 2 -2.53 -7.35 -19.73
C GLN A 2 -1.94 -8.73 -19.48
N PHE A 3 -0.71 -8.79 -18.99
CA PHE A 3 -0.01 -10.04 -18.68
C PHE A 3 -0.09 -10.32 -17.18
N PHE A 4 -0.94 -11.27 -16.81
CA PHE A 4 -0.81 -12.00 -15.55
C PHE A 4 -0.79 -13.48 -15.90
N SER A 5 0.37 -14.01 -16.28
CA SER A 5 0.54 -15.44 -16.56
C SER A 5 0.82 -16.18 -15.26
N ARG A 6 -0.14 -16.98 -14.79
CA ARG A 6 0.16 -18.06 -13.86
C ARG A 6 0.50 -19.31 -14.69
N GLY A 7 1.68 -19.30 -15.32
CA GLY A 7 2.18 -20.41 -16.14
C GLY A 7 3.05 -21.33 -15.29
N GLY A 8 2.68 -22.61 -15.18
CA GLY A 8 3.50 -23.66 -14.56
C GLY A 8 4.62 -24.19 -15.46
N GLY A 9 5.13 -23.36 -16.39
CA GLY A 9 6.13 -23.75 -17.37
C GLY A 9 7.51 -23.21 -17.01
N GLU A 10 8.52 -24.07 -17.07
CA GLU A 10 9.92 -23.70 -16.94
C GLU A 10 10.31 -22.69 -18.03
N LEU A 11 10.76 -21.50 -17.64
CA LEU A 11 11.21 -20.45 -18.56
C LEU A 11 12.59 -20.85 -19.12
N ILE A 12 12.60 -21.61 -20.23
CA ILE A 12 13.84 -22.08 -20.87
C ILE A 12 14.31 -21.05 -21.91
N GLY A 13 15.51 -20.47 -21.73
CA GLY A 13 16.18 -19.67 -22.76
C GLY A 13 17.43 -18.91 -22.27
N ARG A 14 18.45 -18.74 -23.12
CA ARG A 14 19.62 -17.87 -22.88
C ARG A 14 19.31 -16.38 -23.24
N GLY A 15 18.12 -15.89 -22.89
CA GLY A 15 17.60 -14.58 -23.26
C GLY A 15 16.24 -14.29 -22.61
N LEU A 16 15.49 -13.28 -23.11
CA LEU A 16 14.13 -13.02 -22.62
C LEU A 16 13.25 -14.28 -22.78
N PRO A 17 12.52 -14.70 -21.72
CA PRO A 17 11.69 -15.88 -21.80
C PRO A 17 10.61 -15.77 -22.89
N LEU A 18 10.40 -16.85 -23.64
CA LEU A 18 9.35 -16.92 -24.65
C LEU A 18 8.01 -17.29 -24.01
N CYS A 19 7.00 -16.43 -24.12
CA CYS A 19 5.62 -16.75 -23.76
C CYS A 19 4.94 -17.50 -24.92
N THR A 20 4.69 -18.80 -24.76
CA THR A 20 4.06 -19.64 -25.79
C THR A 20 2.53 -19.67 -25.71
N GLN A 21 1.97 -19.43 -24.52
CA GLN A 21 0.54 -19.42 -24.27
C GLN A 21 0.20 -18.40 -23.17
N SER A 22 -0.96 -17.75 -23.30
CA SER A 22 -1.56 -16.95 -22.24
C SER A 22 -3.07 -17.17 -22.22
N GLU A 23 -3.63 -17.17 -21.02
CA GLU A 23 -5.08 -17.24 -20.78
C GLU A 23 -5.45 -16.17 -19.77
N THR A 24 -6.57 -15.49 -19.98
CA THR A 24 -7.06 -14.47 -19.05
C THR A 24 -7.96 -15.11 -18.01
N ILE A 25 -7.53 -15.09 -16.75
CA ILE A 25 -8.33 -15.61 -15.62
C ILE A 25 -9.30 -14.54 -15.10
N ALA A 26 -8.83 -13.29 -14.97
CA ALA A 26 -9.63 -12.18 -14.45
C ALA A 26 -9.25 -10.85 -15.14
N PRO A 27 -10.16 -10.21 -15.91
CA PRO A 27 -9.86 -9.02 -16.70
C PRO A 27 -10.14 -7.70 -15.94
N TYR A 28 -9.41 -7.42 -14.85
CA TYR A 28 -9.63 -6.20 -14.05
C TYR A 28 -9.33 -4.90 -14.80
N GLY A 29 -8.45 -4.94 -15.80
CA GLY A 29 -7.96 -3.75 -16.50
C GLY A 29 -9.03 -2.85 -17.09
N GLY A 30 -10.08 -3.42 -17.68
CA GLY A 30 -11.12 -2.62 -18.35
C GLY A 30 -11.82 -1.63 -17.41
N ALA A 31 -12.09 -2.06 -16.17
CA ALA A 31 -12.73 -1.24 -15.16
C ALA A 31 -11.78 -0.23 -14.49
N ILE A 32 -10.46 -0.46 -14.57
CA ILE A 32 -9.44 0.42 -13.99
C ILE A 32 -9.04 1.53 -14.98
N VAL A 33 -8.79 1.19 -16.25
CA VAL A 33 -8.24 2.15 -17.23
C VAL A 33 -9.24 3.21 -17.71
N THR A 34 -10.53 3.00 -17.43
CA THR A 34 -11.61 3.91 -17.82
C THR A 34 -11.86 5.02 -16.81
N ASP A 35 -11.22 4.95 -15.64
CA ASP A 35 -11.31 5.94 -14.57
C ASP A 35 -9.91 6.41 -14.17
N TYR A 36 -9.68 7.73 -14.14
CA TYR A 36 -8.34 8.28 -13.92
C TYR A 36 -7.81 8.03 -12.50
N ALA A 37 -8.68 8.11 -11.49
CA ALA A 37 -8.30 7.88 -10.09
C ALA A 37 -7.93 6.40 -9.87
N ARG A 38 -8.70 5.47 -10.44
CA ARG A 38 -8.36 4.04 -10.42
C ARG A 38 -7.09 3.75 -11.22
N TYR A 39 -6.93 4.36 -12.38
CA TYR A 39 -5.74 4.14 -13.22
C TYR A 39 -4.45 4.55 -12.49
N THR A 40 -4.44 5.73 -11.88
CA THR A 40 -3.27 6.25 -11.17
C THR A 40 -3.00 5.50 -9.87
N ALA A 41 -4.05 5.16 -9.10
CA ALA A 41 -3.93 4.29 -7.92
C ALA A 41 -3.37 2.91 -8.29
N GLY A 42 -3.93 2.25 -9.30
CA GLY A 42 -3.46 0.94 -9.77
C GLY A 42 -2.01 0.98 -10.27
N THR A 43 -1.62 2.07 -10.95
CA THR A 43 -0.22 2.28 -11.36
C THR A 43 0.72 2.39 -10.17
N ALA A 44 0.31 3.10 -9.11
CA ALA A 44 1.09 3.19 -7.88
C ALA A 44 1.17 1.84 -7.14
N MET A 45 0.10 1.04 -7.14
CA MET A 45 0.13 -0.32 -6.58
C MET A 45 1.13 -1.21 -7.33
N LEU A 46 1.13 -1.15 -8.66
CA LEU A 46 2.05 -1.92 -9.52
C LEU A 46 3.50 -1.50 -9.30
N GLU A 47 3.82 -0.19 -9.29
CA GLU A 47 5.19 0.27 -9.03
C GLU A 47 5.64 -0.15 -7.63
N THR A 48 4.77 -0.04 -6.61
CA THR A 48 5.10 -0.48 -5.25
C THR A 48 5.45 -1.96 -5.19
N ALA A 49 4.66 -2.80 -5.86
CA ALA A 49 4.93 -4.23 -5.91
C ALA A 49 6.28 -4.51 -6.57
N GLU A 50 6.57 -3.86 -7.70
CA GLU A 50 7.88 -3.95 -8.37
C GLU A 50 9.04 -3.56 -7.42
N ARG A 51 8.86 -2.51 -6.61
CA ARG A 51 9.90 -2.06 -5.66
C ARG A 51 10.20 -3.06 -4.54
N PHE A 52 9.20 -3.79 -4.06
CA PHE A 52 9.38 -4.81 -3.02
C PHE A 52 9.83 -6.16 -3.57
N THR A 53 9.90 -6.33 -4.89
CA THR A 53 10.26 -7.59 -5.56
C THR A 53 11.37 -7.39 -6.58
N ASP A 54 12.40 -6.64 -6.21
CA ASP A 54 13.54 -6.29 -7.08
C ASP A 54 14.51 -7.46 -7.33
N HIS A 55 14.43 -8.52 -6.53
CA HIS A 55 15.22 -9.75 -6.68
C HIS A 55 14.52 -10.77 -7.58
N GLU A 56 14.98 -10.87 -8.83
CA GLU A 56 14.43 -11.83 -9.80
C GLU A 56 14.62 -13.29 -9.34
N GLY A 57 13.57 -14.10 -9.49
CA GLY A 57 13.58 -15.52 -9.11
C GLY A 57 13.21 -15.81 -7.65
N GLU A 58 13.06 -14.78 -6.81
CA GLU A 58 12.62 -14.95 -5.42
C GLU A 58 11.08 -14.79 -5.29
N PRO A 59 10.35 -15.82 -4.80
CA PRO A 59 8.90 -15.74 -4.72
C PRO A 59 8.41 -14.81 -3.59
N ALA A 60 7.76 -13.69 -3.95
CA ALA A 60 7.06 -12.81 -3.02
C ALA A 60 5.54 -13.08 -2.97
N VAL A 61 5.16 -14.28 -2.50
CA VAL A 61 3.77 -14.77 -2.60
C VAL A 61 2.75 -13.88 -1.89
N GLN A 62 3.07 -13.38 -0.69
CA GLN A 62 2.17 -12.50 0.06
C GLN A 62 1.94 -11.17 -0.67
N GLN A 63 3.00 -10.56 -1.21
CA GLN A 63 2.93 -9.34 -2.00
C GLN A 63 2.09 -9.54 -3.27
N TYR A 64 2.29 -10.67 -3.97
CA TYR A 64 1.52 -11.02 -5.16
C TYR A 64 0.02 -11.15 -4.85
N LEU A 65 -0.34 -11.92 -3.82
CA LEU A 65 -1.74 -12.10 -3.43
C LEU A 65 -2.39 -10.79 -2.99
N LEU A 66 -1.65 -9.96 -2.26
CA LEU A 66 -2.10 -8.64 -1.84
C LEU A 66 -2.37 -7.73 -3.05
N LEU A 67 -1.48 -7.69 -4.04
CA LEU A 67 -1.66 -6.92 -5.28
C LEU A 67 -2.89 -7.39 -6.07
N VAL A 68 -3.06 -8.70 -6.25
CA VAL A 68 -4.22 -9.25 -6.96
C VAL A 68 -5.53 -8.89 -6.23
N GLY A 69 -5.53 -8.97 -4.90
CA GLY A 69 -6.67 -8.54 -4.08
C GLY A 69 -6.97 -7.05 -4.23
N ALA A 70 -5.95 -6.19 -4.13
CA ALA A 70 -6.11 -4.75 -4.26
C ALA A 70 -6.61 -4.33 -5.65
N LEU A 71 -6.09 -4.93 -6.73
CA LEU A 71 -6.55 -4.65 -8.09
C LEU A 71 -8.00 -5.10 -8.31
N ARG A 72 -8.43 -6.20 -7.69
CA ARG A 72 -9.83 -6.64 -7.71
C ARG A 72 -10.72 -5.63 -6.98
N THR A 73 -10.36 -5.21 -5.77
CA THR A 73 -11.11 -4.22 -4.99
C THR A 73 -11.16 -2.86 -5.71
N LEU A 74 -10.06 -2.44 -6.32
CA LEU A 74 -10.03 -1.21 -7.12
C LEU A 74 -10.92 -1.30 -8.36
N ALA A 75 -10.98 -2.46 -9.01
CA ALA A 75 -11.84 -2.69 -10.16
C ALA A 75 -13.33 -2.81 -9.80
N SER A 76 -13.69 -3.31 -8.60
CA SER A 76 -15.08 -3.38 -8.16
C SER A 76 -15.68 -1.98 -7.96
N GLY A 77 -14.86 -1.03 -7.52
CA GLY A 77 -15.30 0.34 -7.29
C GLY A 77 -16.18 0.51 -6.05
N GLU A 78 -16.13 -0.46 -5.14
CA GLU A 78 -16.89 -0.44 -3.88
C GLU A 78 -16.35 0.58 -2.88
N HIS A 79 -15.06 0.91 -2.99
CA HIS A 79 -14.37 1.88 -2.12
C HIS A 79 -13.68 2.97 -2.95
N GLU A 80 -13.44 4.11 -2.32
CA GLU A 80 -12.71 5.21 -2.94
C GLU A 80 -11.28 4.78 -3.35
N PRO A 81 -10.81 5.08 -4.58
CA PRO A 81 -9.52 4.60 -5.08
C PRO A 81 -8.32 4.95 -4.20
N HIS A 82 -8.32 6.12 -3.56
CA HIS A 82 -7.25 6.55 -2.67
C HIS A 82 -7.19 5.74 -1.37
N LEU A 83 -8.34 5.32 -0.82
CA LEU A 83 -8.39 4.42 0.34
C LEU A 83 -7.86 3.03 -0.01
N VAL A 84 -8.22 2.51 -1.19
CA VAL A 84 -7.69 1.22 -1.68
C VAL A 84 -6.18 1.28 -1.86
N LEU A 85 -5.66 2.39 -2.41
CA LEU A 85 -4.23 2.62 -2.54
C LEU A 85 -3.55 2.64 -1.16
N ASP A 86 -4.01 3.45 -0.22
CA ASP A 86 -3.39 3.58 1.09
C ASP A 86 -3.42 2.26 1.88
N ALA A 87 -4.54 1.53 1.83
CA ALA A 87 -4.63 0.17 2.40
C ALA A 87 -3.60 -0.78 1.77
N PHE A 88 -3.46 -0.76 0.44
CA PHE A 88 -2.47 -1.58 -0.24
C PHE A 88 -1.04 -1.20 0.16
N LEU A 89 -0.70 0.09 0.21
CA LEU A 89 0.64 0.56 0.59
C LEU A 89 1.00 0.16 2.02
N LEU A 90 0.07 0.36 2.97
CA LEU A 90 0.26 -0.02 4.37
C LEU A 90 0.45 -1.53 4.55
N ARG A 91 -0.40 -2.33 3.91
CA ARG A 91 -0.30 -3.79 3.99
C ARG A 91 0.92 -4.32 3.24
N SER A 92 1.32 -3.66 2.14
CA SER A 92 2.56 -3.97 1.41
C SER A 92 3.77 -3.73 2.29
N LEU A 93 3.84 -2.61 3.01
CA LEU A 93 4.87 -2.37 4.01
C LEU A 93 4.86 -3.44 5.11
N ALA A 94 3.69 -3.80 5.61
CA ALA A 94 3.54 -4.79 6.68
C ALA A 94 4.03 -6.19 6.30
N VAL A 95 3.64 -6.72 5.12
CA VAL A 95 4.10 -8.04 4.66
C VAL A 95 5.60 -8.08 4.36
N ASN A 96 6.22 -6.92 4.13
CA ASN A 96 7.67 -6.75 3.97
C ASN A 96 8.40 -6.40 5.28
N GLY A 97 7.72 -6.52 6.44
CA GLY A 97 8.35 -6.38 7.76
C GLY A 97 8.38 -4.95 8.32
N TYR A 98 7.71 -4.00 7.68
CA TYR A 98 7.71 -2.58 8.06
C TYR A 98 6.37 -2.10 8.62
N ALA A 99 5.60 -3.00 9.23
CA ALA A 99 4.26 -2.68 9.74
C ALA A 99 4.29 -1.48 10.70
N PRO A 100 3.63 -0.35 10.37
CA PRO A 100 3.58 0.79 11.26
C PRO A 100 2.66 0.54 12.46
N SER A 101 3.02 1.08 13.63
CA SER A 101 2.09 1.16 14.75
C SER A 101 1.22 2.40 14.66
N PHE A 102 -0.09 2.25 14.90
CA PHE A 102 -1.05 3.35 14.96
C PHE A 102 -1.71 3.53 16.34
N ASN A 103 -1.38 2.69 17.32
CA ASN A 103 -1.92 2.79 18.68
C ASN A 103 -0.83 2.75 19.76
N ASP A 104 -0.09 1.65 19.82
CA ASP A 104 0.91 1.41 20.86
C ASP A 104 2.25 2.06 20.48
N CYS A 105 3.04 2.45 21.47
CA CYS A 105 4.31 3.12 21.21
C CYS A 105 5.26 2.19 20.44
N ALA A 106 5.60 2.55 19.20
CA ALA A 106 6.48 1.76 18.34
C ALA A 106 7.89 1.54 18.91
N LYS A 107 8.30 2.36 19.91
CA LYS A 107 9.63 2.28 20.54
C LYS A 107 9.66 1.46 21.82
N CYS A 108 8.70 1.65 22.73
CA CYS A 108 8.71 1.01 24.06
C CYS A 108 7.52 0.08 24.32
N GLY A 109 6.57 -0.03 23.39
CA GLY A 109 5.37 -0.87 23.54
C GLY A 109 4.33 -0.34 24.52
N MET A 110 4.48 0.88 25.05
CA MET A 110 3.46 1.51 25.92
C MET A 110 2.11 1.53 25.20
N PRO A 111 1.04 0.94 25.79
CA PRO A 111 -0.28 0.92 25.18
C PRO A 111 -0.81 2.31 24.86
N GLY A 112 -1.55 2.42 23.75
CA GLY A 112 -2.14 3.67 23.29
C GLY A 112 -3.34 4.19 24.09
N PRO A 113 -3.95 5.31 23.63
CA PRO A 113 -3.63 6.00 22.38
C PRO A 113 -2.38 6.88 22.49
N ASN A 114 -1.38 6.61 21.64
CA ASN A 114 -0.23 7.48 21.45
C ASN A 114 -0.47 8.41 20.25
N ARG A 115 0.03 9.65 20.33
CA ARG A 115 -0.34 10.72 19.37
C ARG A 115 0.80 11.31 18.56
N PHE A 116 2.05 11.01 18.90
CA PHE A 116 3.19 11.51 18.13
C PHE A 116 3.53 10.48 17.07
N PHE A 117 3.52 10.83 15.79
CA PHE A 117 3.88 9.92 14.72
C PHE A 117 5.29 10.23 14.19
N SER A 118 6.12 9.19 14.06
CA SER A 118 7.46 9.28 13.52
C SER A 118 7.70 8.16 12.53
N VAL A 119 8.01 8.53 11.29
CA VAL A 119 8.34 7.58 10.22
C VAL A 119 9.57 6.74 10.58
N GLY A 120 10.60 7.37 11.16
CA GLY A 120 11.83 6.68 11.54
C GLY A 120 11.71 5.84 12.81
N ALA A 121 10.70 6.09 13.65
CA ALA A 121 10.46 5.28 14.84
C ALA A 121 9.45 4.13 14.60
N GLY A 122 8.91 3.99 13.38
CA GLY A 122 8.00 2.90 13.03
C GLY A 122 6.52 3.17 13.35
N GLY A 123 6.11 4.42 13.57
CA GLY A 123 4.71 4.77 13.78
C GLY A 123 4.46 5.72 14.95
N VAL A 124 3.36 5.51 15.67
CA VAL A 124 3.03 6.31 16.86
C VAL A 124 3.95 6.01 18.04
N ILE A 125 4.30 7.04 18.81
CA ILE A 125 5.18 6.96 19.98
C ILE A 125 4.63 7.79 21.14
N CYS A 126 4.95 7.37 22.36
CA CYS A 126 4.54 8.06 23.58
C CYS A 126 5.31 9.37 23.80
N GLY A 127 4.88 10.18 24.78
CA GLY A 127 5.52 11.45 25.11
C GLY A 127 6.99 11.33 25.52
N GLU A 128 7.35 10.25 26.21
CA GLU A 128 8.74 9.98 26.65
C GLU A 128 9.64 9.52 25.50
N CYS A 129 9.07 8.80 24.53
CA CYS A 129 9.80 8.30 23.37
C CYS A 129 9.86 9.30 22.23
N ARG A 130 9.19 10.45 22.34
CA ARG A 130 9.06 11.46 21.29
C ARG A 130 10.43 11.89 20.77
N VAL A 131 10.58 11.91 19.45
CA VAL A 131 11.79 12.35 18.76
C VAL A 131 11.56 13.64 17.97
N PRO A 132 12.60 14.46 17.74
CA PRO A 132 12.51 15.60 16.83
C PRO A 132 11.96 15.19 15.45
N GLY A 133 11.15 16.05 14.84
CA GLY A 133 10.49 15.75 13.56
C GLY A 133 9.23 14.88 13.67
N SER A 134 8.85 14.43 14.88
CA SER A 134 7.54 13.78 15.07
C SER A 134 6.40 14.75 14.81
N VAL A 135 5.43 14.32 14.01
CA VAL A 135 4.19 15.07 13.75
C VAL A 135 3.10 14.64 14.74
N VAL A 136 2.00 15.39 14.79
CA VAL A 136 0.83 15.07 15.63
C VAL A 136 -0.38 14.98 14.71
N PRO A 137 -0.65 13.80 14.12
CA PRO A 137 -1.83 13.58 13.31
C PRO A 137 -3.12 13.71 14.13
N SER A 138 -4.24 13.93 13.46
CA SER A 138 -5.56 13.77 14.07
C SER A 138 -5.77 12.33 14.55
N ALA A 139 -6.59 12.16 15.60
CA ALA A 139 -6.90 10.83 16.13
C ALA A 139 -7.67 10.01 15.07
N GLU A 140 -8.54 10.68 14.33
CA GLU A 140 -9.35 10.12 13.26
C GLU A 140 -8.48 9.62 12.10
N SER A 141 -7.40 10.31 11.74
CA SER A 141 -6.44 9.78 10.76
C SER A 141 -5.71 8.56 11.28
N LEU A 142 -5.33 8.49 12.56
CA LEU A 142 -4.73 7.27 13.13
C LEU A 142 -5.71 6.10 13.15
N THR A 143 -7.00 6.37 13.47
CA THR A 143 -8.07 5.38 13.38
C THR A 143 -8.24 4.87 11.94
N LEU A 144 -8.30 5.77 10.96
CA LEU A 144 -8.37 5.41 9.54
C LEU A 144 -7.18 4.54 9.13
N LEU A 145 -5.95 4.94 9.46
CA LEU A 145 -4.76 4.18 9.08
C LEU A 145 -4.73 2.78 9.71
N GLY A 146 -5.19 2.66 10.96
CA GLY A 146 -5.42 1.37 11.62
C GLY A 146 -6.43 0.51 10.86
N ALA A 147 -7.58 1.09 10.50
CA ALA A 147 -8.65 0.41 9.76
C ALA A 147 -8.19 -0.06 8.37
N LEU A 148 -7.46 0.79 7.63
CA LEU A 148 -6.87 0.45 6.34
C LEU A 148 -5.84 -0.68 6.46
N LEU A 149 -5.02 -0.68 7.50
CA LEU A 149 -4.04 -1.74 7.76
C LEU A 149 -4.71 -3.09 8.05
N THR A 150 -5.81 -3.12 8.80
CA THR A 150 -6.50 -4.36 9.21
C THR A 150 -7.61 -4.81 8.26
N GLY A 151 -8.07 -3.95 7.35
CA GLY A 151 -9.17 -4.25 6.42
C GLY A 151 -10.57 -3.99 6.96
N ASP A 152 -10.68 -3.09 7.94
CA ASP A 152 -11.96 -2.57 8.39
C ASP A 152 -12.45 -1.46 7.43
N TRP A 153 -13.16 -1.87 6.37
CA TRP A 153 -13.71 -0.95 5.38
C TRP A 153 -14.86 -0.10 5.93
N GLU A 154 -15.63 -0.59 6.91
CA GLU A 154 -16.73 0.18 7.50
C GLU A 154 -16.20 1.47 8.14
N THR A 155 -15.13 1.35 8.93
CA THR A 155 -14.46 2.52 9.51
C THR A 155 -13.77 3.38 8.44
N ALA A 156 -13.12 2.76 7.46
CA ALA A 156 -12.39 3.49 6.42
C ALA A 156 -13.31 4.33 5.52
N ASP A 157 -14.42 3.75 5.06
CA ASP A 157 -15.40 4.40 4.18
C ASP A 157 -16.20 5.48 4.90
N ALA A 158 -16.35 5.38 6.23
CA ALA A 158 -17.00 6.39 7.05
C ALA A 158 -16.12 7.63 7.34
N CYS A 159 -14.84 7.61 6.97
CA CYS A 159 -13.92 8.69 7.32
C CYS A 159 -14.19 9.97 6.52
N GLU A 160 -13.93 11.13 7.13
CA GLU A 160 -14.00 12.40 6.40
C GLU A 160 -12.76 12.61 5.53
N LEU A 161 -12.96 13.24 4.36
CA LEU A 161 -11.90 13.49 3.37
C LEU A 161 -10.65 14.20 3.94
N ARG A 162 -10.79 15.06 4.95
CA ARG A 162 -9.64 15.72 5.59
C ARG A 162 -8.71 14.73 6.29
N HIS A 163 -9.26 13.69 6.91
CA HIS A 163 -8.51 12.67 7.63
C HIS A 163 -7.91 11.65 6.66
N ALA A 164 -8.60 11.36 5.55
CA ALA A 164 -8.04 10.62 4.42
C ALA A 164 -6.81 11.33 3.86
N ARG A 165 -6.90 12.62 3.54
CA ARG A 165 -5.78 13.41 3.00
C ARG A 165 -4.56 13.47 3.93
N GLU A 166 -4.79 13.68 5.22
CA GLU A 166 -3.72 13.63 6.23
C GLU A 166 -3.11 12.23 6.29
N GLY A 167 -3.95 11.19 6.31
CA GLY A 167 -3.55 9.78 6.27
C GLY A 167 -2.68 9.44 5.07
N SER A 168 -3.12 9.75 3.84
CA SER A 168 -2.35 9.52 2.62
C SER A 168 -0.99 10.23 2.65
N GLY A 169 -0.93 11.42 3.26
CA GLY A 169 0.33 12.14 3.49
C GLY A 169 1.30 11.37 4.39
N LEU A 170 0.79 10.77 5.47
CA LEU A 170 1.58 9.94 6.39
C LEU A 170 2.02 8.63 5.73
N VAL A 171 1.13 7.96 4.99
CA VAL A 171 1.45 6.73 4.23
C VAL A 171 2.55 7.01 3.23
N ALA A 172 2.44 8.06 2.43
CA ALA A 172 3.45 8.43 1.44
C ALA A 172 4.80 8.75 2.08
N ALA A 173 4.81 9.47 3.21
CA ALA A 173 6.04 9.78 3.94
C ALA A 173 6.69 8.51 4.54
N TYR A 174 5.87 7.62 5.11
CA TYR A 174 6.35 6.37 5.70
C TYR A 174 6.89 5.40 4.65
N LEU A 175 6.22 5.29 3.51
CA LEU A 175 6.67 4.51 2.36
C LEU A 175 7.98 5.05 1.80
N HIS A 176 8.09 6.37 1.61
CA HIS A 176 9.32 7.01 1.14
C HIS A 176 10.50 6.73 2.08
N TRP A 177 10.27 6.77 3.40
CA TRP A 177 11.30 6.44 4.38
C TRP A 177 11.84 5.02 4.21
N HIS A 178 10.97 4.03 4.01
CA HIS A 178 11.37 2.63 3.93
C HIS A 178 11.91 2.19 2.57
N LEU A 179 11.41 2.78 1.48
CA LEU A 179 11.91 2.45 0.13
C LEU A 179 13.17 3.24 -0.25
N GLU A 180 13.57 4.25 0.53
CA GLU A 180 14.66 5.23 0.29
C GLU A 180 14.55 6.01 -1.04
N ARG A 181 13.64 5.61 -1.92
CA ARG A 181 13.33 6.19 -3.22
C ARG A 181 11.82 6.27 -3.33
N GLY A 182 11.30 7.48 -3.45
CA GLY A 182 9.87 7.69 -3.68
C GLY A 182 9.36 7.01 -4.95
N LEU A 183 8.07 6.69 -4.96
CA LEU A 183 7.38 6.19 -6.15
C LEU A 183 7.16 7.32 -7.15
N ARG A 184 7.45 7.04 -8.43
CA ARG A 184 7.25 8.01 -9.53
C ARG A 184 5.78 8.22 -9.82
N SER A 185 4.97 7.19 -9.63
CA SER A 185 3.53 7.14 -9.86
C SER A 185 2.71 8.02 -8.92
N LEU A 186 3.15 8.19 -7.66
CA LEU A 186 2.40 8.94 -6.65
C LEU A 186 2.16 10.41 -7.01
N ARG A 187 2.98 11.00 -7.89
CA ARG A 187 2.78 12.39 -8.36
C ARG A 187 1.56 12.57 -9.26
N TYR A 188 0.98 11.48 -9.76
CA TYR A 188 -0.19 11.49 -10.63
C TYR A 188 -1.49 11.17 -9.89
N VAL A 189 -1.41 10.70 -8.65
CA VAL A 189 -2.57 10.37 -7.82
C VAL A 189 -3.21 11.67 -7.31
N GLU A 190 -4.51 11.83 -7.54
CA GLU A 190 -5.28 12.96 -7.03
C GLU A 190 -5.55 12.80 -5.52
N LYS A 191 -5.53 13.92 -4.78
CA LYS A 191 -5.68 13.97 -3.31
C LYS A 191 -6.96 14.66 -2.88
#